data_AF-A0A6I3XQ74-F1
#
_entry.id   AF-A0A6I3XQ74-F1
#
_cell.length_a   1.000
_cell.length_b   1.000
_cell.length_c   1.000
_cell.angle_alpha   90.00
_cell.angle_beta   90.00
_cell.angle_gamma   90.00
#
_symmetry.space_group_name_H-M   'P 1'
#
loop_
_entity.id
_entity.type
_entity.pdbx_description
1 polymer ?
#
loop_
_entity_poly.entity_id
_entity_poly.type
_entity_poly.pdbx_seq_one_letter_code
_entity_poly.pdbx_strand_id
1 'polypeptide(L)'
;MALAGTGATALIACTPAAPVQRLGLGQTPSAGQIRGWDIDVRADGAGLPAGSGSVAQGRAIYGARCLACHGANGERGTAPRLAGGQGTLADKAPVLTVGSYWPYAPTLYDYIRRAMPQDSPQSLTVDEVYAVTAYTLHLNGIIGAEAVLDAASLAAIRMPNREGFRPVMQ
;
A
#
# COMPACT_ATOMS: atom_id res chain seq x y z
N MET A 1 64.88 -24.79 -35.12
CA MET A 1 63.78 -23.99 -35.69
C MET A 1 62.80 -23.69 -34.56
N ALA A 2 62.89 -22.50 -33.96
CA ALA A 2 62.00 -22.07 -32.88
C ALA A 2 61.62 -20.61 -33.14
N LEU A 3 60.35 -20.37 -33.43
CA LEU A 3 59.77 -19.05 -33.71
C LEU A 3 59.43 -18.38 -32.37
N ALA A 4 60.04 -17.23 -32.10
CA ALA A 4 59.66 -16.36 -30.99
C ALA A 4 58.44 -15.53 -31.41
N GLY A 5 57.28 -15.77 -30.78
CA GLY A 5 56.07 -14.97 -30.97
C GLY A 5 56.02 -13.83 -29.97
N THR A 6 56.09 -12.59 -30.46
CA THR A 6 55.85 -11.38 -29.68
C THR A 6 54.34 -11.10 -29.60
N GLY A 7 53.74 -11.34 -28.44
CA GLY A 7 52.35 -10.98 -28.17
C GLY A 7 52.23 -9.51 -27.80
N ALA A 8 51.59 -8.70 -28.64
CA ALA A 8 51.27 -7.30 -28.34
C ALA A 8 50.00 -7.24 -27.46
N THR A 9 50.15 -6.76 -26.22
CA THR A 9 49.03 -6.51 -25.31
C THR A 9 48.39 -5.17 -25.64
N ALA A 10 47.16 -5.19 -26.18
CA ALA A 10 46.40 -3.97 -26.44
C ALA A 10 45.80 -3.44 -25.14
N LEU A 11 46.24 -2.25 -24.70
CA LEU A 11 45.62 -1.50 -23.61
C LEU A 11 44.31 -0.87 -24.12
N ILE A 12 43.18 -1.33 -23.61
CA ILE A 12 41.87 -0.74 -23.85
C ILE A 12 41.76 0.51 -22.98
N ALA A 13 41.86 1.70 -23.60
CA ALA A 13 41.61 2.96 -22.93
C ALA A 13 40.12 3.11 -22.61
N CYS A 14 39.78 3.23 -21.33
CA CYS A 14 38.45 3.57 -20.88
C CYS A 14 38.23 5.07 -21.12
N THR A 15 37.45 5.42 -22.14
CA THR A 15 37.08 6.81 -22.42
C THR A 15 36.07 7.27 -21.36
N PRO A 16 36.30 8.41 -20.67
CA PRO A 16 35.30 8.96 -19.77
C PRO A 16 34.05 9.32 -20.58
N ALA A 17 32.89 8.86 -20.12
CA ALA A 17 31.61 9.22 -20.73
C ALA A 17 31.45 10.75 -20.73
N ALA A 18 31.06 11.33 -21.86
CA ALA A 18 30.79 12.76 -21.96
C ALA A 18 29.66 13.13 -20.97
N PRO A 19 29.74 14.30 -20.31
CA PRO A 19 28.69 14.75 -19.41
C PRO A 19 27.38 14.86 -20.18
N VAL A 20 26.32 14.21 -19.67
CA VAL A 20 24.97 14.34 -20.24
C VAL A 20 24.57 15.81 -20.15
N GLN A 21 24.44 16.47 -21.31
CA GLN A 21 24.02 17.87 -21.38
C GLN A 21 22.55 17.95 -20.96
N ARG A 22 22.30 18.48 -19.76
CA ARG A 22 20.93 18.66 -19.26
C ARG A 22 20.25 19.79 -20.02
N LEU A 23 19.02 19.56 -20.48
CA LEU A 23 18.20 20.53 -21.23
C LEU A 23 17.76 21.76 -20.40
N GLY A 24 18.09 21.83 -19.11
CA GLY A 24 17.70 22.93 -18.22
C GLY A 24 16.20 22.98 -17.87
N LEU A 25 15.46 21.89 -18.10
CA LEU A 25 14.03 21.80 -17.79
C LEU A 25 13.77 21.29 -16.36
N GLY A 26 12.74 21.84 -15.72
CA GLY A 26 12.31 21.46 -14.37
C GLY A 26 13.11 22.13 -13.25
N GLN A 27 12.74 21.84 -12.01
CA GLN A 27 13.42 22.30 -10.79
C GLN A 27 13.50 21.12 -9.81
N THR A 28 14.52 21.12 -8.94
CA THR A 28 14.62 20.11 -7.88
C THR A 28 13.49 20.33 -6.89
N PRO A 29 12.63 19.32 -6.60
CA PRO A 29 11.59 19.47 -5.59
C PRO A 29 12.17 19.81 -4.23
N SER A 30 11.55 20.75 -3.52
CA SER A 30 11.88 21.02 -2.13
C SER A 30 11.50 19.82 -1.25
N ALA A 31 12.15 19.70 -0.09
CA ALA A 31 11.80 18.67 0.89
C ALA A 31 10.32 18.75 1.33
N GLY A 32 9.72 19.94 1.32
CA GLY A 32 8.29 20.12 1.61
C GLY A 32 7.39 19.55 0.51
N GLN A 33 7.73 19.77 -0.76
CA GLN A 33 7.00 19.18 -1.89
C GLN A 33 7.10 17.65 -1.87
N ILE A 34 8.29 17.11 -1.62
CA ILE A 34 8.48 15.65 -1.53
C ILE A 34 7.62 15.10 -0.40
N ARG A 35 7.68 15.66 0.82
CA ARG A 35 6.85 15.20 1.95
C ARG A 35 5.34 15.30 1.70
N GLY A 36 4.91 16.25 0.87
CA GLY A 36 3.50 16.40 0.51
C GLY A 36 3.01 15.39 -0.54
N TRP A 37 3.92 14.85 -1.36
CA TRP A 37 3.59 13.90 -2.43
C TRP A 37 3.87 12.44 -2.05
N ASP A 38 5.00 12.23 -1.38
CA ASP A 38 5.51 10.94 -0.91
C ASP A 38 4.87 10.58 0.43
N ILE A 39 3.63 10.08 0.34
CA ILE A 39 2.87 9.51 1.45
C ILE A 39 2.72 7.99 1.33
N ASP A 40 3.48 7.38 0.42
CA ASP A 40 3.35 5.98 0.03
C ASP A 40 3.63 5.05 1.22
N VAL A 41 2.75 4.09 1.42
CA VAL A 41 2.94 2.99 2.37
C VAL A 41 3.09 1.68 1.60
N ARG A 42 4.26 1.06 1.78
CA ARG A 42 4.62 -0.21 1.14
C ARG A 42 4.00 -1.40 1.86
N ALA A 43 3.95 -2.53 1.16
CA ALA A 43 3.43 -3.80 1.67
C ALA A 43 4.14 -4.32 2.94
N ASP A 44 5.42 -3.95 3.13
CA ASP A 44 6.23 -4.27 4.31
C ASP A 44 6.01 -3.29 5.48
N GLY A 45 5.15 -2.28 5.31
CA GLY A 45 4.88 -1.23 6.31
C GLY A 45 5.83 -0.04 6.23
N ALA A 46 6.84 -0.05 5.36
CA ALA A 46 7.69 1.12 5.15
C ALA A 46 6.84 2.30 4.65
N GLY A 47 7.01 3.47 5.28
CA GLY A 47 6.22 4.68 5.02
C GLY A 47 5.04 4.89 5.97
N LEU A 48 4.71 3.92 6.84
CA LEU A 48 3.69 4.11 7.87
C LEU A 48 4.10 5.25 8.83
N PRO A 49 3.28 6.30 8.98
CA PRO A 49 3.57 7.40 9.91
C PRO A 49 3.31 6.96 11.36
N ALA A 50 3.96 7.64 12.31
CA ALA A 50 3.69 7.46 13.74
C ALA A 50 2.25 7.88 14.07
N GLY A 51 1.55 7.03 14.82
CA GLY A 51 0.16 7.23 15.20
C GLY A 51 -0.48 5.90 15.63
N SER A 52 -1.74 5.95 16.01
CA SER A 52 -2.50 4.75 16.38
C SER A 52 -4.00 4.96 16.26
N GLY A 53 -4.76 3.87 16.15
CA GLY A 53 -6.21 3.92 16.11
C GLY A 53 -6.85 2.60 16.52
N SER A 54 -7.91 2.69 17.32
CA SER A 54 -8.70 1.55 17.77
C SER A 54 -9.84 1.22 16.81
N VAL A 55 -10.28 -0.04 16.83
CA VAL A 55 -11.48 -0.49 16.13
C VAL A 55 -12.72 0.32 16.56
N ALA A 56 -12.84 0.67 17.85
CA ALA A 56 -13.95 1.46 18.38
C ALA A 56 -13.98 2.89 17.80
N GLN A 57 -12.83 3.57 17.76
CA GLN A 57 -12.71 4.87 17.07
C GLN A 57 -13.03 4.73 15.58
N GLY A 58 -12.53 3.68 14.95
CA GLY A 58 -12.74 3.40 13.53
C GLY A 58 -14.20 3.21 13.18
N ARG A 59 -14.97 2.52 14.04
CA ARG A 59 -16.41 2.35 13.89
C ARG A 59 -17.14 3.70 13.85
N ALA A 60 -16.79 4.62 14.73
CA ALA A 60 -17.40 5.95 14.79
C ALA A 60 -17.11 6.76 13.51
N ILE A 61 -15.85 6.78 13.07
CA ILE A 61 -15.43 7.48 11.86
C ILE A 61 -16.08 6.85 10.62
N TYR A 62 -16.11 5.52 10.53
CA TYR A 62 -16.75 4.79 9.45
C TYR A 62 -18.23 5.14 9.31
N GLY A 63 -18.95 5.19 10.43
CA GLY A 63 -20.36 5.59 10.46
C GLY A 63 -20.59 7.00 9.92
N ALA A 64 -19.66 7.92 10.19
CA ALA A 64 -19.76 9.31 9.73
C ALA A 64 -19.28 9.54 8.30
N ARG A 65 -18.31 8.76 7.81
CA ARG A 65 -17.54 9.08 6.57
C ARG A 65 -17.56 8.00 5.49
N CYS A 66 -17.92 6.77 5.82
CA CYS A 66 -17.76 5.63 4.90
C CYS A 66 -19.10 4.92 4.62
N LEU A 67 -19.97 4.83 5.63
CA LEU A 67 -21.21 4.04 5.62
C LEU A 67 -22.14 4.38 4.45
N ALA A 68 -22.28 5.67 4.13
CA ALA A 68 -23.20 6.13 3.08
C ALA A 68 -22.93 5.50 1.70
N CYS A 69 -21.66 5.12 1.44
CA CYS A 69 -21.25 4.51 0.18
C CYS A 69 -21.02 3.00 0.31
N HIS A 70 -20.45 2.53 1.42
CA HIS A 70 -19.99 1.13 1.55
C HIS A 70 -20.97 0.20 2.29
N GLY A 71 -22.04 0.72 2.89
CA GLY A 71 -22.98 -0.04 3.74
C GLY A 71 -22.54 -0.06 5.20
N ALA A 72 -23.45 -0.40 6.12
CA ALA A 72 -23.17 -0.35 7.56
C ALA A 72 -22.14 -1.40 8.02
N ASN A 73 -22.08 -2.52 7.31
CA ASN A 73 -21.20 -3.66 7.56
C ASN A 73 -20.18 -3.86 6.42
N GLY A 74 -20.01 -2.87 5.53
CA GLY A 74 -19.15 -2.99 4.34
C GLY A 74 -19.69 -3.96 3.30
N GLU A 75 -20.97 -4.30 3.32
CA GLU A 75 -21.65 -5.32 2.53
C GLU A 75 -21.95 -4.90 1.08
N ARG A 76 -21.59 -3.66 0.70
CA ARG A 76 -21.92 -2.90 -0.52
C ARG A 76 -23.07 -1.90 -0.28
N GLY A 77 -22.85 -0.66 -0.68
CA GLY A 77 -23.89 0.34 -0.91
C GLY A 77 -23.85 0.80 -2.37
N THR A 78 -23.63 2.10 -2.58
CA THR A 78 -23.34 2.67 -3.91
C THR A 78 -21.90 2.45 -4.37
N ALA A 79 -20.98 2.15 -3.45
CA ALA A 79 -19.56 1.87 -3.70
C ALA A 79 -19.21 0.37 -3.52
N PRO A 80 -17.99 -0.07 -3.90
CA PRO A 80 -17.57 -1.46 -3.76
C PRO A 80 -17.72 -2.00 -2.33
N ARG A 81 -17.97 -3.30 -2.24
CA ARG A 81 -18.02 -4.06 -0.99
C ARG A 81 -16.64 -4.06 -0.33
N LEU A 82 -16.59 -3.82 0.98
CA LEU A 82 -15.35 -3.83 1.77
C LEU A 82 -15.17 -5.12 2.58
N ALA A 83 -16.26 -5.83 2.91
CA ALA A 83 -16.22 -7.03 3.74
C ALA A 83 -17.05 -8.19 3.17
N GLY A 84 -16.69 -9.42 3.55
CA GLY A 84 -17.31 -10.65 3.04
C GLY A 84 -16.54 -11.30 1.89
N GLY A 85 -17.04 -12.42 1.39
CA GLY A 85 -16.43 -13.14 0.27
C GLY A 85 -15.29 -14.09 0.64
N GLN A 86 -15.02 -14.29 1.93
CA GLN A 86 -14.09 -15.32 2.41
C GLN A 86 -14.48 -16.69 1.85
N GLY A 87 -13.51 -17.41 1.29
CA GLY A 87 -13.72 -18.72 0.67
C GLY A 87 -14.29 -18.69 -0.75
N THR A 88 -14.70 -17.53 -1.29
CA THR A 88 -15.36 -17.46 -2.60
C THR A 88 -14.40 -17.35 -3.80
N LEU A 89 -13.07 -17.29 -3.57
CA LEU A 89 -12.10 -17.03 -4.64
C LEU A 89 -12.07 -18.08 -5.76
N ALA A 90 -12.53 -19.30 -5.49
CA ALA A 90 -12.62 -20.39 -6.46
C ALA A 90 -14.01 -20.48 -7.14
N ASP A 91 -14.97 -19.67 -6.72
CA ASP A 91 -16.32 -19.69 -7.26
C ASP A 91 -16.37 -19.07 -8.66
N LYS A 92 -17.42 -19.38 -9.43
CA LYS A 92 -17.67 -18.77 -10.74
C LYS A 92 -17.80 -17.24 -10.68
N ALA A 93 -18.27 -16.73 -9.54
CA ALA A 93 -18.47 -15.31 -9.29
C ALA A 93 -17.84 -14.95 -7.92
N PRO A 94 -16.51 -14.81 -7.86
CA PRO A 94 -15.82 -14.54 -6.61
C PRO A 94 -16.16 -13.14 -6.08
N VAL A 95 -16.27 -13.02 -4.77
CA VAL A 95 -16.52 -11.76 -4.08
C VAL A 95 -15.18 -11.22 -3.57
N LEU A 96 -14.60 -10.26 -4.29
CA LEU A 96 -13.30 -9.67 -3.98
C LEU A 96 -13.48 -8.48 -3.04
N THR A 97 -12.93 -8.58 -1.83
CA THR A 97 -12.98 -7.55 -0.78
C THR A 97 -11.62 -7.42 -0.12
N VAL A 98 -11.51 -6.51 0.86
CA VAL A 98 -10.32 -6.38 1.69
C VAL A 98 -9.95 -7.72 2.33
N GLY A 99 -10.90 -8.40 2.97
CA GLY A 99 -10.59 -9.64 3.70
C GLY A 99 -10.53 -10.89 2.83
N SER A 100 -11.18 -10.92 1.67
CA SER A 100 -11.15 -12.10 0.80
C SER A 100 -9.98 -12.10 -0.17
N TYR A 101 -9.55 -10.94 -0.65
CA TYR A 101 -8.63 -10.84 -1.79
C TYR A 101 -7.32 -10.13 -1.48
N TRP A 102 -7.30 -9.08 -0.66
CA TRP A 102 -6.10 -8.24 -0.54
C TRP A 102 -4.98 -8.95 0.26
N PRO A 103 -3.71 -8.89 -0.20
CA PRO A 103 -2.61 -9.63 0.43
C PRO A 103 -1.92 -8.89 1.59
N TYR A 104 -2.06 -7.57 1.71
CA TYR A 104 -1.35 -6.75 2.69
C TYR A 104 -2.28 -5.76 3.39
N ALA A 105 -2.19 -5.67 4.72
CA ALA A 105 -2.93 -4.67 5.48
C ALA A 105 -2.38 -3.23 5.31
N PRO A 106 -1.05 -3.00 5.22
CA PRO A 106 -0.51 -1.65 4.98
C PRO A 106 -1.02 -0.99 3.69
N THR A 107 -1.31 -1.76 2.64
CA THR A 107 -1.86 -1.20 1.38
C THR A 107 -3.30 -0.69 1.54
N LEU A 108 -4.06 -1.22 2.50
CA LEU A 108 -5.37 -0.67 2.85
C LEU A 108 -5.22 0.71 3.49
N TYR A 109 -4.28 0.85 4.43
CA TYR A 109 -3.97 2.14 5.06
C TYR A 109 -3.54 3.17 4.02
N ASP A 110 -2.63 2.79 3.11
CA ASP A 110 -2.18 3.66 2.00
C ASP A 110 -3.38 4.20 1.20
N TYR A 111 -4.24 3.28 0.75
CA TYR A 111 -5.38 3.61 -0.08
C TYR A 111 -6.37 4.53 0.64
N ILE A 112 -6.67 4.23 1.92
CA ILE A 112 -7.57 5.07 2.72
C ILE A 112 -6.97 6.47 2.87
N ARG A 113 -5.70 6.59 3.26
CA ARG A 113 -5.02 7.88 3.45
C ARG A 113 -5.02 8.72 2.18
N ARG A 114 -4.71 8.10 1.04
CA ARG A 114 -4.49 8.79 -0.23
C ARG A 114 -5.78 9.14 -0.96
N ALA A 115 -6.78 8.27 -0.90
CA ALA A 115 -7.94 8.33 -1.79
C ALA A 115 -9.29 8.45 -1.09
N MET A 116 -9.38 8.23 0.22
CA MET A 116 -10.64 8.25 0.97
C MET A 116 -10.69 9.38 2.01
N PRO A 117 -11.90 9.84 2.37
CA PRO A 117 -13.19 9.60 1.71
C PRO A 117 -13.19 10.15 0.28
N GLN A 118 -13.99 9.58 -0.62
CA GLN A 118 -13.89 9.89 -2.05
C GLN A 118 -14.23 11.34 -2.41
N ASP A 119 -15.07 12.01 -1.62
CA ASP A 119 -15.42 13.42 -1.77
C ASP A 119 -14.37 14.37 -1.17
N SER A 120 -13.47 13.85 -0.33
CA SER A 120 -12.48 14.60 0.44
C SER A 120 -11.21 13.79 0.71
N PRO A 121 -10.45 13.35 -0.32
CA PRO A 121 -9.24 12.57 -0.12
C PRO A 121 -8.20 13.31 0.75
N GLN A 122 -7.43 12.57 1.54
CA GLN A 122 -6.43 13.11 2.48
C GLN A 122 -6.99 14.03 3.59
N SER A 123 -8.31 14.01 3.82
CA SER A 123 -8.93 14.80 4.91
C SER A 123 -8.82 14.14 6.29
N LEU A 124 -8.57 12.83 6.35
CA LEU A 124 -8.39 12.12 7.62
C LEU A 124 -6.98 12.32 8.17
N THR A 125 -6.89 12.50 9.48
CA THR A 125 -5.62 12.48 10.21
C THR A 125 -5.01 11.08 10.24
N VAL A 126 -3.72 10.98 10.57
CA VAL A 126 -3.00 9.70 10.67
C VAL A 126 -3.72 8.71 11.59
N ASP A 127 -4.12 9.15 12.78
CA ASP A 127 -4.81 8.31 13.76
C ASP A 127 -6.19 7.86 13.28
N GLU A 128 -6.92 8.75 12.58
CA GLU A 128 -8.21 8.40 11.98
C GLU A 128 -8.07 7.36 10.86
N VAL A 129 -7.02 7.44 10.04
CA VAL A 129 -6.73 6.42 9.02
C VAL A 129 -6.41 5.08 9.69
N TYR A 130 -5.58 5.05 10.75
CA TYR A 130 -5.34 3.81 11.52
C TYR A 130 -6.63 3.23 12.08
N ALA A 131 -7.48 4.07 12.66
CA ALA A 131 -8.74 3.66 13.27
C ALA A 131 -9.69 3.04 12.22
N VAL A 132 -9.91 3.71 11.08
CA VAL A 132 -10.79 3.19 10.02
C VAL A 132 -10.21 1.94 9.37
N THR A 133 -8.87 1.86 9.24
CA THR A 133 -8.17 0.65 8.80
C THR A 133 -8.46 -0.51 9.76
N ALA A 134 -8.28 -0.30 11.06
CA ALA A 134 -8.58 -1.29 12.09
C ALA A 134 -10.03 -1.77 12.03
N TYR A 135 -10.99 -0.84 11.93
CA TYR A 135 -12.41 -1.20 11.82
C TYR A 135 -12.72 -2.00 10.56
N THR A 136 -12.13 -1.65 9.42
CA THR A 136 -12.33 -2.38 8.16
C THR A 136 -11.76 -3.80 8.22
N LEU A 137 -10.62 -3.99 8.90
CA LEU A 137 -10.05 -5.31 9.17
C LEU A 137 -10.92 -6.11 10.14
N HIS A 138 -11.51 -5.47 11.15
CA HIS A 138 -12.45 -6.08 12.08
C HIS A 138 -13.74 -6.53 11.37
N LEU A 139 -14.31 -5.73 10.46
CA LEU A 139 -15.46 -6.14 9.63
C LEU A 139 -15.19 -7.42 8.82
N ASN A 140 -13.92 -7.70 8.54
CA ASN A 140 -13.47 -8.90 7.83
C ASN A 140 -13.04 -10.05 8.76
N GLY A 141 -13.21 -9.91 10.09
CA GLY A 141 -12.85 -10.92 11.07
C GLY A 141 -11.34 -11.12 11.24
N ILE A 142 -10.51 -10.17 10.79
CA ILE A 142 -9.04 -10.30 10.81
C ILE A 142 -8.48 -9.92 12.18
N ILE A 143 -9.12 -8.96 12.86
CA ILE A 143 -8.73 -8.50 14.20
C ILE A 143 -9.96 -8.40 15.13
N GLY A 144 -9.70 -8.48 16.45
CA GLY A 144 -10.73 -8.39 17.48
C GLY A 144 -11.30 -6.98 17.68
N ALA A 145 -12.48 -6.88 18.31
CA ALA A 145 -13.20 -5.62 18.50
C ALA A 145 -12.46 -4.60 19.41
N GLU A 146 -11.58 -5.07 20.29
CA GLU A 146 -10.79 -4.24 21.21
C GLU A 146 -9.38 -3.92 20.68
N ALA A 147 -9.08 -4.29 19.42
CA ALA A 147 -7.75 -4.07 18.86
C ALA A 147 -7.44 -2.58 18.67
N VAL A 148 -6.18 -2.22 18.93
CA VAL A 148 -5.58 -0.94 18.61
C VAL A 148 -4.43 -1.20 17.66
N LEU A 149 -4.41 -0.51 16.52
CA LEU A 149 -3.35 -0.62 15.53
C LEU A 149 -2.46 0.63 15.54
N ASP A 150 -1.19 0.39 15.29
CA ASP A 150 -0.12 1.34 15.04
C ASP A 150 0.74 0.85 13.86
N ALA A 151 1.84 1.54 13.55
CA ALA A 151 2.69 1.17 12.43
C ALA A 151 3.22 -0.28 12.52
N ALA A 152 3.64 -0.71 13.70
CA ALA A 152 4.26 -2.02 13.91
C ALA A 152 3.21 -3.14 13.84
N SER A 153 2.11 -2.99 14.57
CA SER A 153 1.03 -3.98 14.62
C SER A 153 0.31 -4.12 13.28
N LEU A 154 0.09 -3.02 12.54
CA LEU A 154 -0.51 -3.08 11.20
C LEU A 154 0.39 -3.82 10.20
N ALA A 155 1.70 -3.56 10.21
CA ALA A 155 2.65 -4.25 9.34
C ALA A 155 2.77 -5.76 9.65
N ALA A 156 2.54 -6.15 10.91
CA ALA A 156 2.58 -7.54 11.34
C ALA A 156 1.34 -8.37 10.94
N ILE A 157 0.26 -7.74 10.47
CA ILE A 157 -0.97 -8.46 10.09
C ILE A 157 -0.72 -9.34 8.86
N ARG A 158 -1.01 -10.64 9.01
CA ARG A 158 -1.02 -11.59 7.91
C ARG A 158 -2.44 -11.72 7.35
N MET A 159 -2.68 -11.10 6.18
CA MET A 159 -3.98 -11.19 5.51
C MET A 159 -4.30 -12.61 5.01
N PRO A 160 -5.58 -13.01 4.93
CA PRO A 160 -5.96 -14.36 4.51
C PRO A 160 -5.42 -14.77 3.13
N ASN A 161 -5.39 -13.84 2.17
CA ASN A 161 -4.93 -14.10 0.80
C ASN A 161 -3.46 -13.72 0.56
N ARG A 162 -2.62 -13.74 1.61
CA ARG A 162 -1.19 -13.33 1.53
C ARG A 162 -0.40 -14.06 0.43
N GLU A 163 -0.68 -15.34 0.23
CA GLU A 163 0.02 -16.20 -0.74
C GLU A 163 -0.79 -16.43 -2.03
N GLY A 164 -1.89 -15.67 -2.23
CA GLY A 164 -2.79 -15.83 -3.37
C GLY A 164 -2.30 -15.21 -4.67
N PHE A 165 -1.12 -14.57 -4.67
CA PHE A 165 -0.58 -13.82 -5.80
C PHE A 165 0.78 -14.39 -6.21
N ARG A 166 1.01 -14.46 -7.51
CA ARG A 166 2.28 -14.92 -8.11
C ARG A 166 2.75 -13.90 -9.15
N PRO A 167 4.06 -13.62 -9.25
CA PRO A 167 4.57 -12.84 -10.37
C PRO A 167 4.19 -13.48 -11.70
N VAL A 168 3.79 -12.66 -12.67
CA VAL A 168 3.46 -13.11 -14.04
C VAL A 168 4.72 -13.51 -14.81
N MET A 169 5.91 -13.09 -14.34
CA MET A 169 7.20 -13.44 -14.94
C MET A 169 7.92 -14.52 -14.15
N GLN A 170 7.87 -15.74 -14.68
CA GLN A 170 8.98 -16.68 -14.73
C GLN A 170 9.08 -17.19 -16.17
#